data_AF-E1YED8-F1
#
_entry.id   AF-E1YED8-F1
#
_cell.length_a   1.000
_cell.length_b   1.000
_cell.length_c   1.000
_cell.angle_alpha   90.00
_cell.angle_beta   90.00
_cell.angle_gamma   90.00
#
_symmetry.space_group_name_H-M   'P 1'
#
loop_
_entity.id
_entity.type
_entity.pdbx_description
1 polymer ?
#
loop_
_entity_poly.entity_id
_entity_poly.type
_entity_poly.pdbx_seq_one_letter_code
_entity_poly.pdbx_strand_id
1 'polypeptide(L)'
;MVQYQNSLEEYYKQFTIEERKKVTAIAMDMWDPYIAATKSYIPEAGKKIVFDRYHVMRLVVDAVDKVRKKEHRALMEEGNDILKGTKYLWLWNEENIPPYRWTEFEHLRSLDLKVCRARAIKDNLRNLWNYHKEGWMRKYFSRWYFWATHSRLTPMVKAAKSLKSHIDNIVTYARHRITNALAESLNSKIEKVKRLACGYRNRDHYRTAIYFHCGGV
;
A
#
# COMPACT_ATOMS: atom_id res chain seq x y z
N MET A 1 11.45 3.24 -17.16
CA MET A 1 10.64 2.00 -16.98
C MET A 1 11.45 0.74 -17.18
N VAL A 2 12.27 0.63 -18.24
CA VAL A 2 13.18 -0.51 -18.49
C VAL A 2 14.28 -0.69 -17.41
N GLN A 3 14.73 0.41 -16.80
CA GLN A 3 15.92 0.40 -15.91
C GLN A 3 15.74 -0.37 -14.59
N TYR A 4 14.54 -0.37 -14.00
CA TYR A 4 14.28 -1.05 -12.70
C TYR A 4 14.00 -2.55 -12.87
N GLN A 5 13.37 -2.94 -13.98
CA GLN A 5 13.19 -4.35 -14.32
C GLN A 5 14.55 -5.00 -14.54
N ASN A 6 15.40 -4.37 -15.36
CA ASN A 6 16.76 -4.85 -15.62
C ASN A 6 17.58 -5.01 -14.34
N SER A 7 17.48 -4.09 -13.37
CA SER A 7 18.23 -4.20 -12.12
C SER A 7 17.82 -5.38 -11.24
N LEU A 8 16.53 -5.73 -11.19
CA LEU A 8 16.06 -6.85 -10.39
C LEU A 8 16.37 -8.20 -11.07
N GLU A 9 16.29 -8.23 -12.40
CA GLU A 9 16.72 -9.39 -13.18
C GLU A 9 18.23 -9.66 -13.03
N GLU A 10 19.07 -8.61 -13.12
CA GLU A 10 20.51 -8.70 -12.86
C GLU A 10 20.80 -9.18 -11.44
N TYR A 11 20.04 -8.72 -10.45
CA TYR A 11 20.17 -9.21 -9.07
C TYR A 11 19.90 -10.72 -8.98
N TYR A 12 18.79 -11.22 -9.57
CA TYR A 12 18.52 -12.65 -9.54
C TYR A 12 19.59 -13.47 -10.27
N LYS A 13 20.18 -12.95 -11.35
CA LYS A 13 21.26 -13.60 -12.11
C LYS A 13 22.51 -13.89 -11.28
N GLN A 14 22.72 -13.18 -10.17
CA GLN A 14 23.84 -13.44 -9.25
C GLN A 14 23.71 -14.77 -8.50
N PHE A 15 22.50 -15.33 -8.43
CA PHE A 15 22.22 -16.58 -7.73
C PHE A 15 21.99 -17.73 -8.71
N THR A 16 22.46 -18.91 -8.34
CA THR A 16 22.20 -20.17 -9.05
C THR A 16 20.72 -20.56 -8.98
N ILE A 17 20.28 -21.45 -9.86
CA ILE A 17 18.90 -21.98 -9.86
C ILE A 17 18.59 -22.67 -8.52
N GLU A 18 19.55 -23.41 -7.96
CA GLU A 18 19.38 -24.11 -6.68
C GLU A 18 19.23 -23.14 -5.50
N GLU A 19 19.94 -22.02 -5.49
CA GLU A 19 19.74 -20.96 -4.49
C GLU A 19 18.38 -20.29 -4.63
N ARG A 20 17.93 -20.02 -5.86
CA ARG A 20 16.60 -19.44 -6.10
C ARG A 20 15.46 -20.37 -5.70
N LYS A 21 15.65 -21.69 -5.79
CA LYS A 21 14.67 -22.68 -5.29
C LYS A 21 14.49 -22.61 -3.78
N LYS A 22 15.55 -22.27 -3.02
CA LYS A 22 15.49 -22.14 -1.55
C LYS A 22 14.64 -20.96 -1.08
N VAL A 23 14.33 -20.00 -1.96
CA VAL A 23 13.44 -18.88 -1.61
C VAL A 23 12.04 -19.40 -1.29
N THR A 24 11.58 -19.15 -0.07
CA THR A 24 10.27 -19.60 0.44
C THR A 24 9.18 -18.55 0.29
N ALA A 25 9.52 -17.27 0.41
CA ALA A 25 8.60 -16.14 0.30
C ALA A 25 9.34 -14.86 -0.11
N ILE A 26 8.62 -13.93 -0.77
CA ILE A 26 9.15 -12.64 -1.22
C ILE A 26 8.10 -11.57 -0.94
N ALA A 27 8.43 -10.64 -0.04
CA ALA A 27 7.60 -9.45 0.17
C ALA A 27 7.94 -8.42 -0.92
N MET A 28 6.93 -7.86 -1.58
CA MET A 28 7.13 -6.82 -2.60
C MET A 28 5.88 -5.96 -2.81
N ASP A 29 6.07 -4.88 -3.55
CA ASP A 29 5.00 -4.02 -4.02
C ASP A 29 4.19 -4.66 -5.17
N MET A 30 2.99 -4.14 -5.41
CA MET A 30 2.12 -4.56 -6.52
C MET A 30 2.56 -4.01 -7.88
N TRP A 31 3.86 -3.80 -8.11
CA TRP A 31 4.34 -3.20 -9.36
C TRP A 31 4.63 -4.28 -10.41
N ASP A 32 3.98 -4.17 -11.57
CA ASP A 32 4.04 -5.20 -12.64
C ASP A 32 5.44 -5.61 -13.07
N PRO A 33 6.43 -4.69 -13.24
CA PRO A 33 7.80 -5.06 -13.58
C PRO A 33 8.48 -5.94 -12.53
N TYR A 34 8.23 -5.71 -11.24
CA TYR A 34 8.77 -6.57 -10.18
C TYR A 34 8.11 -7.94 -10.18
N ILE A 35 6.79 -7.97 -10.36
CA ILE A 35 6.03 -9.22 -10.47
C ILE A 35 6.55 -10.06 -11.65
N ALA A 36 6.73 -9.42 -12.82
CA ALA A 36 7.21 -10.07 -14.03
C ALA A 36 8.63 -10.62 -13.84
N ALA A 37 9.56 -9.80 -13.35
CA ALA A 37 10.93 -10.23 -13.07
C ALA A 37 10.96 -11.40 -12.06
N THR A 38 10.25 -11.30 -10.94
CA THR A 38 10.23 -12.40 -9.96
C THR A 38 9.62 -13.68 -10.54
N LYS A 39 8.56 -13.60 -11.35
CA LYS A 39 7.98 -14.77 -12.01
C LYS A 39 8.94 -15.44 -13.00
N SER A 40 9.79 -14.68 -13.67
CA SER A 40 10.75 -15.22 -14.64
C SER A 40 11.93 -15.94 -13.98
N TYR A 41 12.34 -15.53 -12.77
CA TYR A 41 13.58 -16.04 -12.15
C TYR A 41 13.35 -16.91 -10.91
N ILE A 42 12.21 -16.81 -10.24
CA ILE A 42 11.90 -17.58 -9.02
C ILE A 42 10.90 -18.70 -9.33
N PRO A 43 11.27 -19.98 -9.12
CA PRO A 43 10.34 -21.10 -9.27
C PRO A 43 9.13 -20.96 -8.35
N GLU A 44 7.93 -21.23 -8.88
CA GLU A 44 6.66 -21.09 -8.17
C GLU A 44 6.42 -19.70 -7.53
N ALA A 45 6.99 -18.63 -8.12
CA ALA A 45 6.88 -17.26 -7.62
C ALA A 45 5.45 -16.85 -7.21
N GLY A 46 4.43 -17.28 -7.96
CA GLY A 46 3.04 -16.95 -7.66
C GLY A 46 2.58 -17.37 -6.25
N LYS A 47 3.14 -18.44 -5.67
CA LYS A 47 2.85 -18.91 -4.31
C LYS A 47 3.75 -18.26 -3.24
N LYS A 48 4.82 -17.61 -3.66
CA LYS A 48 5.89 -17.06 -2.81
C LYS A 48 5.77 -15.54 -2.65
N ILE A 49 5.24 -14.85 -3.67
CA ILE A 49 5.04 -13.40 -3.64
C ILE A 49 3.95 -13.05 -2.64
N VAL A 50 4.28 -12.17 -1.71
CA VAL A 50 3.41 -11.57 -0.70
C VAL A 50 3.37 -10.07 -0.95
N PHE A 51 2.19 -9.56 -1.31
CA PHE A 51 2.03 -8.13 -1.50
C PHE A 51 1.97 -7.38 -0.19
N ASP A 52 2.72 -6.29 -0.15
CA ASP A 52 2.84 -5.48 1.03
C ASP A 52 1.50 -4.78 1.41
N ARG A 53 1.14 -4.88 2.69
CA ARG A 53 -0.09 -4.33 3.25
C ARG A 53 -0.19 -2.82 3.04
N TYR A 54 0.91 -2.08 3.18
CA TYR A 54 0.92 -0.64 3.03
C TYR A 54 0.53 -0.24 1.61
N HIS A 55 1.04 -0.94 0.59
CA HIS A 55 0.71 -0.65 -0.81
C HIS A 55 -0.76 -0.93 -1.14
N VAL A 56 -1.31 -2.03 -0.60
CA VAL A 56 -2.74 -2.36 -0.69
C VAL A 56 -3.60 -1.27 -0.02
N MET A 57 -3.25 -0.89 1.22
CA MET A 57 -3.99 0.13 1.96
C MET A 57 -3.89 1.51 1.31
N ARG A 58 -2.70 1.89 0.82
CA ARG A 58 -2.44 3.18 0.15
C ARG A 58 -3.35 3.37 -1.06
N LEU A 59 -3.55 2.33 -1.87
CA LEU A 59 -4.47 2.39 -3.00
C LEU A 59 -5.91 2.77 -2.59
N VAL A 60 -6.36 2.27 -1.44
CA VAL A 60 -7.70 2.55 -0.91
C VAL A 60 -7.75 3.91 -0.20
N VAL A 61 -6.70 4.30 0.53
CA VAL A 61 -6.56 5.65 1.11
C VAL A 61 -6.60 6.72 0.01
N ASP A 62 -5.91 6.51 -1.11
CA ASP A 62 -5.94 7.41 -2.26
C ASP A 62 -7.34 7.51 -2.88
N ALA A 63 -8.09 6.40 -2.88
CA ALA A 63 -9.47 6.40 -3.31
C ALA A 63 -10.38 7.22 -2.37
N VAL A 64 -10.16 7.15 -1.05
CA VAL A 64 -10.86 7.99 -0.07
C VAL A 64 -10.56 9.47 -0.33
N ASP A 65 -9.29 9.86 -0.51
CA ASP A 65 -8.95 11.27 -0.80
C ASP A 65 -9.55 11.74 -2.13
N LYS A 66 -9.62 10.87 -3.15
CA LYS A 66 -10.31 11.19 -4.42
C LYS A 66 -11.81 11.42 -4.23
N VAL A 67 -12.49 10.59 -3.42
CA VAL A 67 -13.92 10.79 -3.08
C VAL A 67 -14.08 12.12 -2.36
N ARG A 68 -13.29 12.36 -1.30
CA ARG A 68 -13.31 13.60 -0.53
C ARG A 68 -13.09 14.83 -1.40
N LYS A 69 -12.10 14.82 -2.29
CA LYS A 69 -11.80 15.93 -3.21
C LYS A 69 -12.95 16.21 -4.19
N LYS A 70 -13.67 15.18 -4.63
CA LYS A 70 -14.82 15.33 -5.53
C LYS A 70 -16.02 15.90 -4.77
N GLU A 71 -16.31 15.34 -3.60
CA GLU A 71 -17.41 15.78 -2.74
C GLU A 71 -17.19 17.21 -2.22
N HIS A 72 -15.98 17.53 -1.76
CA HIS A 72 -15.63 18.87 -1.32
C HIS A 72 -15.84 19.92 -2.42
N ARG A 73 -15.50 19.61 -3.68
CA ARG A 73 -15.74 20.53 -4.80
C ARG A 73 -17.23 20.78 -5.02
N ALA A 74 -18.04 19.73 -5.04
CA ALA A 74 -19.50 19.86 -5.20
C ALA A 74 -20.13 20.67 -4.05
N LEU A 75 -19.74 20.41 -2.80
CA LEU A 75 -20.24 21.16 -1.65
C LEU A 75 -19.82 22.63 -1.69
N MET A 76 -18.60 22.93 -2.12
CA MET A 76 -18.14 24.31 -2.28
C MET A 76 -18.90 25.07 -3.37
N GLU A 77 -19.32 24.40 -4.45
CA GLU A 77 -20.18 24.98 -5.50
C GLU A 77 -21.58 25.34 -4.95
N GLU A 78 -22.04 24.61 -3.92
CA GLU A 78 -23.28 24.86 -3.17
C GLU A 78 -23.09 25.85 -2.01
N GLY A 79 -21.89 26.44 -1.83
CA GLY A 79 -21.57 27.36 -0.74
C GLY A 79 -21.34 26.68 0.63
N ASN A 80 -21.18 25.36 0.65
CA ASN A 80 -20.96 24.57 1.86
C ASN A 80 -19.48 24.17 2.02
N ASP A 81 -18.82 24.69 3.06
CA ASP A 81 -17.40 24.46 3.33
C ASP A 81 -17.12 23.39 4.39
N ILE A 82 -18.10 22.57 4.79
CA ILE A 82 -18.02 21.57 5.87
C ILE A 82 -16.81 20.61 5.78
N LEU A 83 -16.31 20.35 4.56
CA LEU A 83 -15.14 19.46 4.34
C LEU A 83 -13.79 20.19 4.37
N LYS A 84 -13.75 21.51 4.55
CA LYS A 84 -12.51 22.30 4.61
C LYS A 84 -11.69 21.91 5.85
N GLY A 85 -10.38 21.66 5.68
CA GLY A 85 -9.50 21.26 6.79
C GLY A 85 -9.70 19.83 7.33
N THR A 86 -10.65 19.06 6.80
CA THR A 86 -11.01 17.73 7.32
C THR A 86 -10.17 16.58 6.73
N LYS A 87 -9.27 16.84 5.76
CA LYS A 87 -8.53 15.80 5.00
C LYS A 87 -8.02 14.66 5.88
N TYR A 88 -7.28 14.98 6.94
CA TYR A 88 -6.62 13.97 7.75
C TYR A 88 -7.58 13.17 8.65
N LEU A 89 -8.76 13.69 8.98
CA LEU A 89 -9.80 12.93 9.69
C LEU A 89 -10.27 11.70 8.90
N TRP A 90 -10.23 11.80 7.56
CA TRP A 90 -10.62 10.73 6.66
C TRP A 90 -9.49 9.74 6.37
N LEU A 91 -8.25 10.24 6.28
CA LEU A 91 -7.10 9.43 5.89
C LEU A 91 -6.49 8.69 7.07
N TRP A 92 -6.46 9.29 8.26
CA TRP A 92 -5.97 8.63 9.45
C TRP A 92 -6.80 7.42 9.82
N ASN A 93 -6.15 6.51 10.53
CA ASN A 93 -6.85 5.51 11.29
C ASN A 93 -7.52 6.18 12.49
N GLU A 94 -8.61 5.58 12.96
CA GLU A 94 -9.37 6.10 14.10
C GLU A 94 -8.50 6.29 15.35
N GLU A 95 -7.63 5.32 15.64
CA GLU A 95 -6.70 5.39 16.76
C GLU A 95 -5.64 6.52 16.66
N ASN A 96 -5.50 7.13 15.47
CA ASN A 96 -4.54 8.20 15.21
C ASN A 96 -5.22 9.58 15.14
N ILE A 97 -6.54 9.67 15.34
CA ILE A 97 -7.24 10.95 15.39
C ILE A 97 -6.89 11.64 16.71
N PRO A 98 -6.35 12.88 16.68
CA PRO A 98 -6.04 13.59 17.91
C PRO A 98 -7.30 13.85 18.75
N PRO A 99 -7.24 13.72 20.09
CA PRO A 99 -8.41 13.89 20.95
C PRO A 99 -9.16 15.21 20.75
N TYR A 100 -8.44 16.30 20.50
CA TYR A 100 -9.03 17.63 20.28
C TYR A 100 -9.87 17.76 19.00
N ARG A 101 -9.75 16.81 18.04
CA ARG A 101 -10.57 16.76 16.82
C ARG A 101 -11.69 15.72 16.89
N TRP A 102 -11.84 15.00 17.99
CA TRP A 102 -12.79 13.90 18.07
C TRP A 102 -14.24 14.36 17.90
N THR A 103 -14.61 15.47 18.54
CA THR A 103 -15.95 16.07 18.42
C THR A 103 -16.25 16.49 16.97
N GLU A 104 -15.28 17.10 16.28
CA GLU A 104 -15.38 17.45 14.86
C GLU A 104 -15.60 16.19 14.02
N PHE A 105 -14.81 15.15 14.27
CA PHE A 105 -14.90 13.89 13.54
C PHE A 105 -16.25 13.19 13.73
N GLU A 106 -16.75 13.10 14.97
CA GLU A 106 -18.06 12.51 15.26
C GLU A 106 -19.20 13.29 14.62
N HIS A 107 -19.15 14.63 14.66
CA HIS A 107 -20.12 15.47 13.97
C HIS A 107 -20.12 15.20 12.46
N LEU A 108 -18.94 15.18 11.81
CA LEU A 108 -18.86 14.90 10.38
C LEU A 108 -19.33 13.49 10.03
N ARG A 109 -19.13 12.52 10.93
CA ARG A 109 -19.55 11.12 10.75
C ARG A 109 -21.06 10.94 10.83
N SER A 110 -21.78 11.82 11.53
CA SER A 110 -23.24 11.78 11.60
C SER A 110 -23.95 12.35 10.37
N LEU A 111 -23.20 13.02 9.47
CA LEU A 111 -23.70 13.56 8.21
C LEU A 111 -23.72 12.50 7.10
N ASP A 112 -24.61 12.64 6.12
CA ASP A 112 -24.67 11.78 4.92
C ASP A 112 -23.62 12.18 3.86
N LEU A 113 -22.35 12.12 4.26
CA LEU A 113 -21.21 12.41 3.37
C LEU A 113 -20.71 11.13 2.70
N LYS A 114 -20.44 11.20 1.40
CA LYS A 114 -19.84 10.13 0.58
C LYS A 114 -18.46 9.75 1.11
N VAL A 115 -17.68 10.70 1.62
CA VAL A 115 -16.38 10.43 2.24
C VAL A 115 -16.49 9.58 3.51
N CYS A 116 -17.57 9.69 4.30
CA CYS A 116 -17.82 8.82 5.45
C CYS A 116 -17.94 7.36 5.02
N ARG A 117 -18.72 7.10 3.96
CA ARG A 117 -18.86 5.77 3.36
C ARG A 117 -17.52 5.25 2.82
N ALA A 118 -16.74 6.10 2.14
CA ALA A 118 -15.42 5.74 1.64
C ALA A 118 -14.47 5.34 2.78
N ARG A 119 -14.45 6.11 3.88
CA ARG A 119 -13.66 5.81 5.08
C ARG A 119 -14.07 4.49 5.72
N ALA A 120 -15.37 4.23 5.86
CA ALA A 120 -15.85 2.97 6.43
C ALA A 120 -15.37 1.75 5.62
N ILE A 121 -15.39 1.83 4.28
CA ILE A 121 -14.86 0.79 3.40
C ILE A 121 -13.35 0.62 3.59
N LYS A 122 -12.60 1.72 3.69
CA LYS A 122 -11.15 1.71 3.98
C LYS A 122 -10.85 1.03 5.31
N ASP A 123 -11.52 1.42 6.38
CA ASP A 123 -11.26 0.91 7.73
C ASP A 123 -11.61 -0.58 7.83
N ASN A 124 -12.72 -1.00 7.22
CA ASN A 124 -13.11 -2.40 7.20
C ASN A 124 -12.09 -3.30 6.47
N LEU A 125 -11.42 -2.80 5.42
CA LEU A 125 -10.39 -3.58 4.72
C LEU A 125 -9.25 -3.98 5.65
N ARG A 126 -8.93 -3.18 6.68
CA ARG A 126 -7.81 -3.42 7.61
C ARG A 126 -7.91 -4.78 8.31
N ASN A 127 -9.12 -5.29 8.51
CA ASN A 127 -9.36 -6.58 9.16
C ASN A 127 -8.99 -7.77 8.27
N LEU A 128 -8.76 -7.57 6.97
CA LEU A 128 -8.34 -8.62 6.04
C LEU A 128 -7.07 -9.34 6.53
N TRP A 129 -6.13 -8.61 7.14
CA TRP A 129 -4.86 -9.14 7.63
C TRP A 129 -4.96 -9.84 9.01
N ASN A 130 -6.14 -9.87 9.63
CA ASN A 130 -6.38 -10.64 10.86
C ASN A 130 -6.59 -12.14 10.59
N TYR A 131 -6.80 -12.51 9.32
CA TYR A 131 -6.98 -13.91 8.91
C TYR A 131 -5.64 -14.63 8.72
N HIS A 132 -5.60 -15.89 9.15
CA HIS A 132 -4.42 -16.77 9.11
C HIS A 132 -4.55 -17.92 8.10
N LYS A 133 -5.65 -17.98 7.35
CA LYS A 133 -5.86 -18.96 6.27
C LYS A 133 -6.37 -18.24 5.03
N GLU A 134 -5.80 -18.59 3.88
CA GLU A 134 -6.13 -17.99 2.59
C GLU A 134 -7.62 -18.07 2.26
N GLY A 135 -8.27 -19.21 2.51
CA GLY A 135 -9.70 -19.38 2.25
C GLY A 135 -10.58 -18.39 3.00
N TRP A 136 -10.32 -18.18 4.29
CA TRP A 136 -11.05 -17.21 5.11
C TRP A 136 -10.76 -15.76 4.68
N MET A 137 -9.50 -15.46 4.37
CA MET A 137 -9.09 -14.15 3.87
C MET A 137 -9.76 -13.82 2.52
N ARG A 138 -9.85 -14.78 1.60
CA ARG A 138 -10.58 -14.65 0.33
C ARG A 138 -12.07 -14.42 0.56
N LYS A 139 -12.70 -15.20 1.45
CA LYS A 139 -14.13 -15.04 1.79
C LYS A 139 -14.42 -13.64 2.35
N TYR A 140 -13.55 -13.14 3.23
CA TYR A 140 -13.64 -11.78 3.75
C TYR A 140 -13.50 -10.75 2.62
N PHE A 141 -12.46 -10.88 1.79
CA PHE A 141 -12.23 -10.00 0.66
C PHE A 141 -13.41 -9.97 -0.31
N SER A 142 -14.06 -11.11 -0.60
CA SER A 142 -15.23 -11.15 -1.49
C SER A 142 -16.40 -10.31 -0.96
N ARG A 143 -16.66 -10.35 0.35
CA ARG A 143 -17.69 -9.52 0.99
C ARG A 143 -17.33 -8.03 0.95
N TRP A 144 -16.08 -7.71 1.30
CA TRP A 144 -15.57 -6.35 1.21
C TRP A 144 -15.62 -5.80 -0.23
N TYR A 145 -15.22 -6.62 -1.21
CA TYR A 145 -15.21 -6.28 -2.63
C TYR A 145 -16.63 -5.99 -3.13
N PHE A 146 -17.60 -6.82 -2.74
CA PHE A 146 -19.01 -6.59 -3.07
C PHE A 146 -19.47 -5.23 -2.52
N TRP A 147 -19.22 -4.94 -1.25
CA TRP A 147 -19.58 -3.65 -0.65
C TRP A 147 -18.88 -2.46 -1.34
N ALA A 148 -17.58 -2.55 -1.57
CA ALA A 148 -16.80 -1.49 -2.21
C ALA A 148 -17.26 -1.20 -3.64
N THR A 149 -17.58 -2.24 -4.41
CA THR A 149 -18.05 -2.09 -5.81
C THR A 149 -19.47 -1.56 -5.93
N HIS A 150 -20.34 -1.80 -4.93
CA HIS A 150 -21.72 -1.30 -4.90
C HIS A 150 -21.87 0.03 -4.13
N SER A 151 -20.76 0.61 -3.66
CA SER A 151 -20.75 1.89 -2.93
C SER A 151 -21.23 3.11 -3.73
N ARG A 152 -21.30 2.98 -5.07
CA ARG A 152 -21.49 4.07 -6.05
C ARG A 152 -20.40 5.15 -5.99
N LEU A 153 -19.24 4.84 -5.41
CA LEU A 153 -18.09 5.73 -5.33
C LEU A 153 -17.04 5.31 -6.35
N THR A 154 -17.03 5.92 -7.53
CA THR A 154 -16.14 5.54 -8.65
C THR A 154 -14.67 5.31 -8.24
N PRO A 155 -14.03 6.15 -7.41
CA PRO A 155 -12.66 5.89 -6.95
C PRO A 155 -12.52 4.59 -6.15
N MET A 156 -13.47 4.29 -5.26
CA MET A 156 -13.47 3.06 -4.46
C MET A 156 -13.72 1.82 -5.33
N VAL A 157 -14.62 1.92 -6.30
CA VAL A 157 -14.87 0.83 -7.27
C VAL A 157 -13.60 0.49 -8.05
N LYS A 158 -12.87 1.52 -8.51
CA LYS A 158 -11.59 1.34 -9.23
C LYS A 158 -10.55 0.67 -8.33
N ALA A 159 -10.36 1.16 -7.10
CA ALA A 159 -9.43 0.56 -6.15
C ALA A 159 -9.78 -0.91 -5.84
N ALA A 160 -11.05 -1.22 -5.60
CA ALA A 160 -11.50 -2.58 -5.35
C ALA A 160 -11.23 -3.52 -6.53
N LYS A 161 -11.46 -3.07 -7.77
CA LYS A 161 -11.14 -3.83 -8.99
C LYS A 161 -9.65 -4.11 -9.13
N SER A 162 -8.80 -3.12 -8.86
CA SER A 162 -7.35 -3.29 -8.84
C SER A 162 -6.90 -4.25 -7.74
N LEU A 163 -7.48 -4.21 -6.53
CA LEU A 163 -7.13 -5.20 -5.50
C LEU A 163 -7.57 -6.61 -5.90
N LYS A 164 -8.70 -6.75 -6.58
CA LYS A 164 -9.19 -8.06 -7.04
C LYS A 164 -8.27 -8.70 -8.06
N SER A 165 -7.63 -7.95 -8.96
CA SER A 165 -6.65 -8.52 -9.90
C SER A 165 -5.38 -9.04 -9.22
N HIS A 166 -5.12 -8.62 -7.98
CA HIS A 166 -3.93 -8.97 -7.20
C HIS A 166 -4.25 -9.88 -6.00
N ILE A 167 -5.49 -10.35 -5.86
CA ILE A 167 -5.95 -11.04 -4.65
C ILE A 167 -5.12 -12.28 -4.30
N ASP A 168 -4.64 -13.01 -5.31
CA ASP A 168 -3.86 -14.23 -5.12
C ASP A 168 -2.58 -13.99 -4.33
N ASN A 169 -1.92 -12.85 -4.56
CA ASN A 169 -0.69 -12.46 -3.86
C ASN A 169 -0.94 -11.56 -2.65
N ILE A 170 -2.16 -11.06 -2.46
CA ILE A 170 -2.56 -10.43 -1.20
C ILE A 170 -2.81 -11.51 -0.14
N VAL A 171 -3.47 -12.62 -0.51
CA VAL A 171 -3.83 -13.66 0.46
C VAL A 171 -2.66 -14.55 0.87
N THR A 172 -1.59 -14.63 0.08
CA THR A 172 -0.36 -15.35 0.46
C THR A 172 0.25 -14.83 1.77
N TYR A 173 -0.08 -13.60 2.18
CA TYR A 173 0.24 -13.09 3.51
C TYR A 173 -0.24 -14.01 4.63
N ALA A 174 -1.41 -14.63 4.50
CA ALA A 174 -1.94 -15.56 5.51
C ALA A 174 -1.04 -16.78 5.73
N ARG A 175 -0.27 -17.17 4.70
CA ARG A 175 0.65 -18.30 4.74
C ARG A 175 2.02 -17.90 5.27
N HIS A 176 2.61 -16.84 4.71
CA HIS A 176 4.02 -16.50 4.94
C HIS A 176 4.23 -15.44 6.01
N ARG A 177 3.24 -14.57 6.24
CA ARG A 177 3.24 -13.52 7.28
C ARG A 177 4.45 -12.58 7.28
N ILE A 178 5.15 -12.48 6.15
CA ILE A 178 6.23 -11.52 5.95
C ILE A 178 5.69 -10.16 5.49
N THR A 179 6.42 -9.10 5.78
CA THR A 179 6.10 -7.72 5.36
C THR A 179 7.33 -7.07 4.75
N ASN A 180 7.14 -6.02 3.94
CA ASN A 180 8.26 -5.29 3.35
C ASN A 180 8.87 -4.24 4.32
N ALA A 181 8.49 -4.28 5.61
CA ALA A 181 8.82 -3.24 6.59
C ALA A 181 10.33 -3.04 6.79
N LEU A 182 11.13 -4.11 6.73
CA LEU A 182 12.59 -4.00 6.83
C LEU A 182 13.18 -3.24 5.64
N ALA A 183 12.75 -3.56 4.42
CA ALA A 183 13.20 -2.85 3.23
C ALA A 183 12.75 -1.38 3.26
N GLU A 184 11.53 -1.10 3.71
CA GLU A 184 11.02 0.26 3.90
C GLU A 184 11.82 1.05 4.94
N SER A 185 12.24 0.40 6.04
CA SER A 185 13.06 1.02 7.06
C SER A 185 14.45 1.41 6.51
N LEU A 186 15.03 0.56 5.65
CA LEU A 186 16.29 0.83 4.95
C LEU A 186 16.11 1.96 3.92
N ASN A 187 15.07 1.90 3.09
CA ASN A 187 14.75 2.96 2.12
C ASN A 187 14.59 4.31 2.82
N SER A 188 13.91 4.35 3.97
CA SER A 188 13.72 5.57 4.76
C SER A 188 15.05 6.12 5.30
N LYS A 189 15.97 5.26 5.75
CA LYS A 189 17.33 5.66 6.17
C LYS A 189 18.13 6.22 4.99
N ILE A 190 18.10 5.54 3.84
CA ILE A 190 18.78 5.98 2.61
C ILE A 190 18.27 7.36 2.17
N GLU A 191 16.96 7.57 2.15
CA GLU A 191 16.36 8.87 1.82
C GLU A 191 16.67 9.96 2.85
N LYS A 192 16.89 9.60 4.12
CA LYS A 192 17.38 10.55 5.14
C LYS A 192 18.81 10.98 4.84
N VAL A 193 19.71 10.03 4.53
CA VAL A 193 21.10 10.32 4.15
C VAL A 193 21.14 11.25 2.94
N LYS A 194 20.36 10.94 1.91
CA LYS A 194 20.24 11.79 0.72
C LYS A 194 19.76 13.20 1.03
N ARG A 195 18.75 13.35 1.89
CA ARG A 195 18.23 14.66 2.31
C ARG A 195 19.24 15.47 3.11
N LEU A 196 19.97 14.83 4.03
CA LEU A 196 21.01 15.50 4.82
C LEU A 196 22.15 16.03 3.94
N ALA A 197 22.46 15.34 2.85
CA ALA A 197 23.48 15.76 1.88
C ALA A 197 22.97 16.77 0.83
N CYS A 198 21.68 17.17 0.85
CA CYS A 198 21.03 17.96 -0.20
C CYS A 198 21.16 17.32 -1.61
N GLY A 199 21.25 15.98 -1.67
CA GLY A 199 21.47 15.21 -2.88
C GLY A 199 22.94 14.94 -3.21
N TYR A 200 23.18 13.95 -4.07
CA TYR A 200 24.52 13.56 -4.52
C TYR A 200 24.63 13.74 -6.02
N ARG A 201 25.72 14.39 -6.48
CA ARG A 201 26.04 14.51 -7.90
C ARG A 201 26.73 13.26 -8.46
N ASN A 202 27.54 12.59 -7.63
CA ASN A 202 28.26 11.37 -7.98
C ASN A 202 27.55 10.14 -7.38
N ARG A 203 27.23 9.16 -8.23
CA ARG A 203 26.54 7.92 -7.85
C ARG A 203 27.40 7.01 -6.97
N ASP A 204 28.71 6.99 -7.16
CA ASP A 204 29.62 6.18 -6.35
C ASP A 204 29.71 6.73 -4.93
N HIS A 205 29.78 8.06 -4.79
CA HIS A 205 29.75 8.71 -3.49
C HIS A 205 28.43 8.44 -2.76
N TYR A 206 27.31 8.43 -3.50
CA TYR A 206 26.02 8.06 -2.93
C TYR A 206 26.00 6.61 -2.45
N ARG A 207 26.55 5.67 -3.23
CA ARG A 207 26.66 4.26 -2.85
C ARG A 207 27.53 4.07 -1.60
N THR A 208 28.68 4.74 -1.54
CA THR A 208 29.57 4.72 -0.37
C THR A 208 28.87 5.27 0.87
N ALA A 209 28.15 6.39 0.75
CA ALA A 209 27.38 6.95 1.85
C ALA A 209 26.28 6.00 2.35
N ILE A 210 25.61 5.28 1.44
CA ILE A 210 24.64 4.25 1.82
C ILE A 210 25.33 3.12 2.61
N TYR A 211 26.45 2.60 2.13
CA TYR A 211 27.17 1.52 2.84
C TYR A 211 27.68 1.97 4.21
N PHE A 212 28.20 3.19 4.32
CA PHE A 212 28.64 3.75 5.60
C PHE A 212 27.48 3.86 6.59
N HIS A 213 26.37 4.51 6.21
CA HIS A 213 25.26 4.77 7.14
C HIS A 213 24.33 3.57 7.38
N CYS A 214 24.25 2.61 6.45
CA CYS A 214 23.33 1.47 6.52
C CYS A 214 24.03 0.12 6.70
N GLY A 215 25.33 0.02 6.47
CA GLY A 215 26.12 -1.21 6.57
C GLY A 215 26.79 -1.44 7.92
N GLY A 216 26.69 -0.50 8.86
CA GLY A 216 27.20 -0.65 10.23
C GLY A 216 28.72 -0.56 10.35
N VAL A 217 29.36 0.31 9.55
CA VAL A 217 30.80 0.61 9.60
C VAL A 217 31.04 1.92 10.35
#